data_AF-A0A971T7S9-F1
#
_entry.id   AF-A0A971T7S9-F1
#
_cell.length_a   1.000
_cell.length_b   1.000
_cell.length_c   1.000
_cell.angle_alpha   90.00
_cell.angle_beta   90.00
_cell.angle_gamma   90.00
#
_symmetry.space_group_name_H-M   'P 1'
#
loop_
_entity.id
_entity.type
_entity.pdbx_description
1 polymer ?
#
loop_
_entity_poly.entity_id
_entity_poly.type
_entity_poly.pdbx_seq_one_letter_code
_entity_poly.pdbx_strand_id
1 'polypeptide(L)'
;MRKSILELTLILAAIMIAWIYTKYAYLFFAALGLCLLFAVGMAVYLLARWQRLPGLDRQRGMFALVGWLAMAYVVIHINGLGLMSLWA
;
A
#
# COMPACT_ATOMS: atom_id res chain seq x y z
N MET A 1 -12.64 -8.92 -7.10
CA MET A 1 -11.41 -9.11 -6.29
C MET A 1 -10.15 -8.97 -7.11
N ARG A 2 -9.81 -9.94 -7.99
CA ARG A 2 -8.55 -9.91 -8.74
C ARG A 2 -8.36 -8.64 -9.60
N LYS A 3 -9.39 -8.25 -10.36
CA LYS A 3 -9.33 -7.07 -11.24
C LYS A 3 -9.09 -5.76 -10.46
N SER A 4 -9.84 -5.55 -9.39
CA SER A 4 -9.70 -4.38 -8.51
C SER A 4 -8.34 -4.32 -7.82
N ILE A 5 -7.82 -5.44 -7.31
CA ILE A 5 -6.48 -5.48 -6.71
C ILE A 5 -5.43 -5.12 -7.77
N LEU A 6 -5.52 -5.67 -8.99
CA LEU A 6 -4.62 -5.33 -10.09
C LEU A 6 -4.67 -3.84 -10.46
N GLU A 7 -5.86 -3.27 -10.62
CA GLU A 7 -6.05 -1.84 -10.92
C GLU A 7 -5.44 -0.95 -9.84
N LEU A 8 -5.73 -1.23 -8.56
CA LEU A 8 -5.18 -0.48 -7.43
C LEU A 8 -3.65 -0.57 -7.37
N THR A 9 -3.10 -1.76 -7.58
CA THR A 9 -1.65 -1.99 -7.55
C THR A 9 -0.96 -1.30 -8.72
N LEU A 10 -1.60 -1.23 -9.88
CA LEU A 10 -1.08 -0.56 -11.07
C LEU A 10 -1.09 0.97 -10.91
N ILE A 11 -2.13 1.54 -10.29
CA ILE A 11 -2.17 2.96 -9.93
C ILE A 11 -1.06 3.28 -8.93
N LEU A 12 -0.89 2.46 -7.89
CA LEU A 12 0.17 2.59 -6.90
C LEU A 12 1.56 2.55 -7.54
N ALA A 13 1.78 1.61 -8.46
CA ALA A 13 3.03 1.48 -9.20
C ALA A 13 3.31 2.71 -10.08
N ALA A 14 2.30 3.23 -10.78
CA ALA A 14 2.46 4.43 -11.61
C ALA A 14 2.84 5.66 -10.77
N ILE A 15 2.19 5.87 -9.64
CA ILE A 15 2.48 6.98 -8.73
C ILE A 15 3.87 6.82 -8.11
N MET A 16 4.27 5.60 -7.75
CA MET A 16 5.61 5.30 -7.26
C MET A 16 6.70 5.58 -8.30
N ILE A 17 6.51 5.16 -9.55
CA ILE A 17 7.45 5.44 -10.64
C ILE A 17 7.56 6.95 -10.88
N ALA A 18 6.42 7.65 -10.91
CA ALA A 18 6.39 9.11 -11.06
C ALA A 18 7.12 9.80 -9.90
N TRP A 19 6.94 9.32 -8.67
CA TRP A 19 7.65 9.82 -7.50
C TRP A 19 9.16 9.57 -7.59
N ILE A 20 9.61 8.35 -7.96
CA ILE A 20 11.04 8.02 -8.09
C ILE A 20 11.74 8.97 -9.06
N TYR A 21 11.08 9.34 -10.16
CA TYR A 21 11.65 10.21 -11.18
C TYR A 21 11.67 11.68 -10.77
N THR A 22 10.57 12.18 -10.22
CA THR A 22 10.41 13.61 -9.89
C THR A 22 10.96 13.97 -8.51
N LYS A 23 10.99 13.02 -7.59
CA LYS A 23 11.35 13.16 -6.17
C LYS A 23 10.57 14.24 -5.41
N TYR A 24 9.39 14.63 -5.90
CA TYR A 24 8.58 15.64 -5.20
C TYR A 24 7.98 15.09 -3.90
N ALA A 25 8.05 15.90 -2.84
CA ALA A 25 7.51 15.54 -1.52
C ALA A 25 6.00 15.28 -1.53
N TYR A 26 5.21 16.02 -2.32
CA TYR A 26 3.76 15.80 -2.38
C TYR A 26 3.39 14.44 -3.00
N LEU A 27 4.16 13.95 -3.97
CA LEU A 27 3.96 12.62 -4.58
C LEU A 27 4.35 11.50 -3.62
N PHE A 28 5.37 11.72 -2.77
CA PHE A 28 5.71 10.82 -1.69
C PHE A 28 4.53 10.63 -0.73
N PHE A 29 3.99 11.74 -0.19
CA PHE A 29 2.87 11.66 0.75
C PHE A 29 1.60 11.10 0.09
N ALA A 30 1.36 11.40 -1.18
CA ALA A 30 0.26 10.81 -1.94
C ALA A 30 0.41 9.29 -2.10
N ALA A 31 1.61 8.82 -2.49
CA ALA A 31 1.90 7.39 -2.62
C ALA A 31 1.72 6.65 -1.29
N LEU A 32 2.28 7.21 -0.21
CA LEU A 32 2.23 6.65 1.13
C LEU A 32 0.79 6.63 1.67
N GLY A 33 0.07 7.73 1.51
CA GLY A 33 -1.33 7.86 1.87
C GLY A 33 -2.20 6.82 1.15
N LEU A 34 -2.05 6.69 -0.17
CA LEU A 34 -2.78 5.68 -0.96
C LEU A 34 -2.43 4.25 -0.53
N CYS A 35 -1.16 3.96 -0.26
CA CYS A 35 -0.72 2.66 0.25
C CYS A 35 -1.43 2.29 1.55
N LEU A 36 -1.47 3.21 2.52
CA LEU A 36 -2.16 3.01 3.80
C LEU A 36 -3.67 2.89 3.63
N LEU A 37 -4.27 3.75 2.79
CA LEU A 37 -5.71 3.78 2.58
C LEU A 37 -6.21 2.47 1.96
N PHE A 38 -5.48 1.94 0.97
CA PHE A 38 -5.78 0.64 0.38
C PHE A 38 -5.52 -0.52 1.34
N ALA A 39 -4.44 -0.46 2.14
CA ALA A 39 -4.17 -1.46 3.16
C ALA A 39 -5.31 -1.53 4.20
N VAL A 40 -5.77 -0.38 4.71
CA VAL A 40 -6.90 -0.30 5.64
C VAL A 40 -8.19 -0.77 4.99
N GLY A 41 -8.49 -0.32 3.77
CA GLY A 41 -9.68 -0.75 3.03
C GLY A 41 -9.73 -2.27 2.84
N MET A 42 -8.58 -2.88 2.53
CA MET A 42 -8.48 -4.33 2.37
C MET A 42 -8.52 -5.07 3.71
N ALA A 43 -7.95 -4.50 4.77
CA ALA A 43 -8.07 -5.03 6.13
C ALA A 43 -9.53 -5.09 6.58
N VAL A 44 -10.25 -3.98 6.43
CA VAL A 44 -11.68 -3.87 6.76
C VAL A 44 -12.50 -4.83 5.91
N TYR A 45 -12.21 -4.93 4.61
CA TYR A 45 -12.89 -5.88 3.73
C TYR A 45 -12.68 -7.33 4.19
N LEU A 46 -11.43 -7.70 4.50
CA LEU A 46 -11.08 -9.03 4.99
C LEU A 46 -11.79 -9.33 6.31
N LEU A 47 -11.80 -8.38 7.26
CA LEU A 47 -12.52 -8.49 8.53
C LEU A 47 -14.04 -8.65 8.33
N ALA A 48 -14.66 -7.80 7.53
CA ALA A 48 -16.11 -7.79 7.31
C ALA A 48 -16.63 -9.05 6.59
N ARG A 49 -15.82 -9.64 5.70
CA ARG A 49 -16.21 -10.84 4.93
C ARG A 49 -15.40 -12.09 5.27
N TRP A 50 -14.69 -12.09 6.38
CA TRP A 50 -13.75 -13.14 6.78
C TRP A 50 -14.36 -14.56 6.77
N GLN A 51 -15.61 -14.67 7.24
CA GLN A 51 -16.33 -15.94 7.33
C GLN A 51 -16.95 -16.40 6.00
N ARG A 52 -17.14 -15.50 5.03
CA ARG A 52 -17.80 -15.78 3.75
C ARG A 52 -16.83 -15.89 2.57
N LEU A 53 -15.54 -15.66 2.80
CA LEU A 53 -14.52 -15.68 1.77
C LEU A 53 -13.90 -17.08 1.61
N PRO A 54 -13.83 -17.62 0.38
CA PRO A 54 -13.07 -18.83 0.13
C PRO A 54 -11.58 -18.59 0.43
N GLY A 55 -10.91 -19.58 1.02
CA GLY A 55 -9.55 -19.43 1.56
C GLY A 55 -8.51 -18.92 0.54
N LEU A 56 -8.70 -19.24 -0.75
CA LEU A 56 -7.83 -18.77 -1.83
C LEU A 56 -7.90 -17.25 -2.06
N ASP A 57 -9.08 -16.65 -1.93
CA ASP A 57 -9.25 -15.20 -2.09
C ASP A 57 -8.80 -14.44 -0.84
N ARG A 58 -8.91 -15.09 0.33
CA ARG A 58 -8.38 -14.58 1.60
C ARG A 58 -6.85 -14.48 1.58
N GLN A 59 -6.16 -15.52 1.10
CA GLN A 59 -4.70 -15.50 0.94
C GLN A 59 -4.27 -14.40 -0.02
N ARG A 60 -4.93 -14.23 -1.17
CA ARG A 60 -4.63 -13.14 -2.11
C ARG A 60 -4.81 -11.76 -1.49
N GLY A 61 -5.86 -11.58 -0.70
CA GLY A 61 -6.08 -10.34 0.02
C GLY A 61 -4.99 -10.05 1.05
N MET A 62 -4.56 -11.07 1.79
CA MET A 62 -3.44 -10.95 2.73
C MET A 62 -2.12 -10.64 2.01
N PHE A 63 -1.81 -11.30 0.89
CA PHE A 63 -0.61 -11.00 0.11
C PHE A 63 -0.61 -9.57 -0.44
N ALA A 64 -1.75 -9.09 -0.95
CA ALA A 64 -1.88 -7.71 -1.42
C ALA A 64 -1.67 -6.71 -0.27
N LEU A 65 -2.26 -6.98 0.90
CA LEU A 65 -2.15 -6.13 2.09
C LEU A 65 -0.71 -6.08 2.62
N VAL A 66 -0.04 -7.23 2.71
CA VAL A 66 1.38 -7.31 3.08
C VAL A 66 2.25 -6.60 2.04
N GLY A 67 1.96 -6.75 0.75
CA GLY A 67 2.65 -6.06 -0.33
C GLY A 67 2.56 -4.54 -0.21
N TRP A 68 1.36 -3.99 0.01
CA TRP A 68 1.17 -2.55 0.17
C TRP A 68 1.82 -2.00 1.44
N LEU A 69 1.81 -2.76 2.55
CA LEU A 69 2.52 -2.38 3.78
C LEU A 69 4.03 -2.41 3.61
N ALA A 70 4.58 -3.45 2.98
CA ALA A 70 6.01 -3.55 2.69
C ALA A 70 6.45 -2.39 1.78
N MET A 71 5.63 -2.05 0.79
CA MET A 71 5.89 -0.94 -0.13
C MET A 71 5.88 0.41 0.60
N ALA A 72 4.91 0.63 1.49
CA ALA A 72 4.90 1.81 2.36
C ALA A 72 6.15 1.89 3.24
N TYR A 73 6.56 0.77 3.84
CA TYR A 73 7.77 0.69 4.66
C TYR A 73 9.04 1.03 3.87
N VAL A 74 9.21 0.46 2.68
CA VAL A 74 10.36 0.73 1.81
C VAL A 74 10.41 2.21 1.42
N VAL A 75 9.26 2.79 1.07
CA VAL A 75 9.15 4.21 0.74
C VAL A 75 9.58 5.10 1.91
N ILE A 76 9.13 4.79 3.12
CA ILE A 76 9.54 5.50 4.34
C ILE A 76 11.05 5.38 4.58
N HIS A 77 11.59 4.16 4.47
CA HIS A 77 12.98 3.87 4.77
C HIS A 77 13.95 4.54 3.77
N ILE A 78 13.63 4.51 2.47
CA ILE A 78 14.43 5.16 1.42
C ILE A 78 14.49 6.68 1.61
N ASN A 79 13.41 7.29 2.11
CA ASN A 79 13.37 8.74 2.31
C ASN A 79 13.99 9.20 3.63
N GLY A 80 14.56 8.28 4.41
CA GLY A 80 15.14 8.60 5.72
C GLY A 80 14.10 9.05 6.75
N LEU A 81 12.80 8.98 6.44
CA LEU A 81 11.68 9.31 7.32
C LEU A 81 11.42 8.20 8.37
N GLY A 82 12.50 7.63 8.91
CA GLY A 82 12.39 6.73 10.04
C GLY A 82 11.82 7.47 11.25
N LEU A 83 11.17 6.74 12.17
CA LEU A 83 10.71 7.29 13.46
C LEU A 83 11.75 8.19 14.13
N MET A 84 13.06 7.93 13.95
CA MET A 84 14.16 8.76 14.47
C MET A 84 14.36 10.12 13.78
N SER A 85 14.01 10.28 12.50
CA SER A 85 14.23 11.56 11.79
C SER A 85 13.14 12.60 12.07
N LEU A 86 12.01 12.17 12.64
CA LEU A 86 10.93 13.06 13.09
C LEU A 86 11.24 13.70 14.46
N TRP A 87 12.26 13.21 15.16
CA TRP A 87 12.74 13.73 16.45
C TRP A 87 14.09 14.46 16.36
N ALA A 88 14.64 14.63 15.15
CA ALA A 88 15.87 15.40 14.88
C ALA A 88 15.50 16.78 14.32
#